data_AF-A0A7V1Z7Q7-F1
#
_entry.id   AF-A0A7V1Z7Q7-F1
#
_cell.length_a   1.000
_cell.length_b   1.000
_cell.length_c   1.000
_cell.angle_alpha   90.00
_cell.angle_beta   90.00
_cell.angle_gamma   90.00
#
_symmetry.space_group_name_H-M   'P 1'
#
loop_
_entity.id
_entity.type
_entity.pdbx_description
1 polymer ?
#
loop_
_entity_poly.entity_id
_entity_poly.type
_entity_poly.pdbx_seq_one_letter_code
_entity_poly.pdbx_strand_id
1 'polypeptide(L)'
;MGACPPALCSSGRILMPRTQPALPDPDDMFADTRMTFGEHLEDLRRHLWRAIWSFVIAVFLSFFIAHYVLRIIQAPVEAALLEYHWRYYQNNPGREMPILEQIHEDVRKHPEAAYLKPFVEPVELEARLSREELRRALVEMFPQLFKGQQTSAAGDDAQQGSPTPNAGDATEGAAIPVQITVRPIDFLDKFRVSLGIISKRVTLISMNPMEVFMVWFKVAIITGLVLASPWIFYHIWSFIAAGLYPHEKRLVYNSLFPSVGLFLTGVVVCQIFVIPGALKALLEFNLWLNIEPDFRLSEWLSFAILMPVITGLCFQLPLVMYVLGRIGIITPEQMASKRRIAWFVMLILVAVVTPSVDPASLLIIWLPMVLLYEVGLWAVRAAIRRPPQEEEEVPYEPGETWWDWEESPQADGRR
;
A
#
# COMPACT_ATOMS: atom_id res chain seq x y z
N MET A 1 12.25 110.26 26.32
CA MET A 1 10.99 109.62 25.89
C MET A 1 11.32 108.87 24.61
N GLY A 2 11.19 107.55 24.43
CA GLY A 2 10.69 106.48 25.26
C GLY A 2 10.54 105.25 24.36
N ALA A 3 11.02 104.11 24.85
CA ALA A 3 10.65 102.73 24.51
C ALA A 3 10.87 102.17 23.09
N CYS A 4 11.80 101.21 23.03
CA CYS A 4 11.89 100.10 22.09
C CYS A 4 10.82 99.04 22.43
N PRO A 5 10.17 98.36 21.46
CA PRO A 5 9.39 97.15 21.73
C PRO A 5 10.22 95.86 21.58
N PRO A 6 9.84 94.77 22.27
CA PRO A 6 10.71 93.62 22.53
C PRO A 6 10.58 92.47 21.51
N ALA A 7 11.69 91.74 21.39
CA ALA A 7 11.84 90.30 21.14
C ALA A 7 10.71 89.52 20.44
N LEU A 8 11.03 88.98 19.25
CA LEU A 8 10.53 87.67 18.81
C LEU A 8 11.70 86.84 18.29
N CYS A 9 12.30 86.11 19.23
CA CYS A 9 13.04 84.90 18.95
C CYS A 9 11.99 83.81 18.63
N SER A 10 11.95 83.30 17.39
CA SER A 10 11.10 82.15 17.07
C SER A 10 11.63 81.41 15.86
N SER A 11 12.34 80.32 16.17
CA SER A 11 12.34 79.06 15.43
C SER A 11 12.85 79.09 13.99
N GLY A 12 14.16 78.89 13.84
CA GLY A 12 14.73 78.31 12.63
C GLY A 12 14.12 76.94 12.40
N ARG A 13 13.08 76.89 11.56
CA ARG A 13 12.46 75.65 11.12
C ARG A 13 13.28 75.14 9.94
N ILE A 14 14.21 74.22 10.22
CA ILE A 14 14.92 73.44 9.21
C ILE A 14 13.85 72.68 8.41
N LEU A 15 13.60 73.13 7.18
CA LEU A 15 12.82 72.39 6.19
C LEU A 15 13.65 71.16 5.83
N MET A 16 13.41 70.04 6.51
CA MET A 16 13.85 68.75 5.98
C MET A 16 13.10 68.49 4.67
N PRO A 17 13.80 68.12 3.59
CA PRO A 17 13.13 67.72 2.37
C PRO A 17 12.28 66.50 2.71
N ARG A 18 10.99 66.60 2.39
CA ARG A 18 10.03 65.49 2.49
C ARG A 18 10.61 64.37 1.62
N THR A 19 11.14 63.32 2.25
CA THR A 19 11.51 62.10 1.55
C THR A 19 10.28 61.62 0.80
N GLN A 20 10.25 61.90 -0.51
CA GLN A 20 9.29 61.26 -1.40
C GLN A 20 9.54 59.76 -1.25
N PRO A 21 8.50 58.91 -1.10
CA PRO A 21 8.70 57.48 -1.23
C PRO A 21 9.36 57.27 -2.60
N ALA A 22 10.54 56.66 -2.61
CA ALA A 22 11.29 56.40 -3.82
C ALA A 22 10.34 55.70 -4.81
N LEU A 23 10.17 56.31 -5.99
CA LEU A 23 9.50 55.65 -7.11
C LEU A 23 10.18 54.27 -7.30
N PRO A 24 9.41 53.17 -7.41
CA PRO A 24 9.99 51.86 -7.70
C PRO A 24 10.92 52.00 -8.90
N ASP A 25 12.18 51.63 -8.70
CA ASP A 25 13.18 51.69 -9.75
C ASP A 25 12.69 50.79 -10.90
N PRO A 26 12.41 51.34 -12.11
CA PRO A 26 11.91 50.55 -13.23
C PRO A 26 12.90 49.45 -13.66
N ASP A 27 14.17 49.55 -13.23
CA ASP A 27 15.21 48.55 -13.46
C ASP A 27 15.34 47.52 -12.32
N ASP A 28 14.58 47.65 -11.22
CA ASP A 28 14.55 46.66 -10.14
C ASP A 28 13.68 45.45 -10.55
N MET A 29 14.25 44.60 -11.40
CA MET A 29 13.70 43.31 -11.81
C MET A 29 13.38 42.36 -10.64
N PHE A 30 13.80 42.70 -9.41
CA PHE A 30 13.60 41.90 -8.21
C PHE A 30 12.45 42.41 -7.31
N ALA A 31 11.82 43.54 -7.64
CA ALA A 31 10.75 44.14 -6.84
C ALA A 31 9.54 43.18 -6.65
N ASP A 32 9.12 42.49 -7.70
CA ASP A 32 7.96 41.57 -7.65
C ASP A 32 8.27 40.19 -7.03
N THR A 33 9.55 39.88 -6.79
CA THR A 33 9.98 38.59 -6.21
C THR A 33 10.41 38.70 -4.75
N ARG A 34 10.83 39.90 -4.30
CA ARG A 34 11.19 40.18 -2.91
C ARG A 34 9.95 40.41 -2.04
N MET A 35 9.25 39.32 -1.71
CA MET A 35 8.33 39.36 -0.59
C MET A 35 9.11 39.47 0.73
N THR A 36 8.63 40.31 1.64
CA THR A 36 9.21 40.45 2.97
C THR A 36 9.01 39.16 3.77
N PHE A 37 9.90 38.84 4.72
CA PHE A 37 9.72 37.67 5.60
C PHE A 37 8.35 37.67 6.30
N GLY A 38 7.82 38.85 6.64
CA GLY A 38 6.49 39.00 7.21
C GLY A 38 5.37 38.59 6.24
N GLU A 39 5.45 38.98 4.97
CA GLU A 39 4.49 38.58 3.93
C GLU A 39 4.53 37.07 3.67
N HIS A 40 5.73 36.48 3.62
CA HIS A 40 5.88 35.04 3.46
C HIS A 40 5.27 34.24 4.64
N LEU A 41 5.43 34.74 5.87
CA LEU A 41 4.78 34.15 7.05
C LEU A 41 3.26 34.30 7.03
N GLU A 42 2.74 35.41 6.51
CA GLU A 42 1.30 35.63 6.35
C GLU A 42 0.71 34.66 5.30
N ASP A 43 1.41 34.45 4.19
CA ASP A 43 1.04 33.47 3.18
C ASP A 43 1.08 32.04 3.74
N LEU A 44 2.13 31.68 4.49
CA LEU A 44 2.21 30.40 5.20
C LEU A 44 0.97 30.18 6.07
N ARG A 45 0.65 31.16 6.92
CA ARG A 45 -0.50 31.09 7.84
C ARG A 45 -1.80 30.89 7.08
N ARG A 46 -2.02 31.65 6.00
CA ARG A 46 -3.22 31.56 5.18
C ARG A 46 -3.37 30.19 4.52
N HIS A 47 -2.30 29.66 3.95
CA HIS A 47 -2.29 28.32 3.35
C HIS A 47 -2.50 27.22 4.38
N LEU A 48 -1.86 27.33 5.54
CA LEU A 48 -2.01 26.39 6.64
C LEU A 48 -3.46 26.31 7.14
N TRP A 49 -4.09 27.46 7.41
CA TRP A 49 -5.48 27.48 7.87
C TRP A 49 -6.45 26.90 6.84
N ARG A 50 -6.26 27.19 5.55
CA ARG A 50 -7.11 26.62 4.49
C ARG A 50 -6.90 25.11 4.35
N ALA A 51 -5.67 24.62 4.48
CA ALA A 51 -5.37 23.19 4.50
C ALA A 51 -6.04 22.51 5.71
N ILE A 52 -5.96 23.10 6.90
CA ILE A 52 -6.61 22.60 8.11
C ILE A 52 -8.14 22.53 7.92
N TRP A 53 -8.77 23.59 7.40
CA TRP A 53 -10.22 23.59 7.15
C TRP A 53 -10.63 22.49 6.16
N SER A 54 -9.89 22.32 5.07
CA SER A 54 -10.16 21.25 4.10
C SER A 54 -10.03 19.86 4.72
N PHE A 55 -9.04 19.68 5.61
CA PHE A 55 -8.83 18.44 6.34
C PHE A 55 -9.99 18.16 7.29
N VAL A 56 -10.43 19.15 8.07
CA VAL A 56 -11.59 18.99 8.98
C VAL A 56 -12.86 18.62 8.20
N ILE A 57 -13.12 19.27 7.07
CA ILE A 57 -14.26 18.94 6.20
C ILE A 57 -14.15 17.51 5.67
N ALA A 58 -12.97 17.10 5.21
CA ALA A 58 -12.74 15.75 4.71
C ALA A 58 -12.85 14.68 5.81
N VAL A 59 -12.43 14.98 7.03
CA VAL A 59 -12.62 14.10 8.20
C VAL A 59 -14.11 13.95 8.51
N PHE A 60 -14.89 15.04 8.45
CA PHE A 60 -16.34 14.93 8.63
C PHE A 60 -16.98 14.05 7.54
N LEU A 61 -16.56 14.20 6.29
CA LEU A 61 -17.05 13.36 5.18
C LEU A 61 -16.61 11.89 5.34
N SER A 62 -15.38 11.65 5.80
CA SER A 62 -14.83 10.31 5.94
C SER A 62 -15.53 9.49 7.02
N PHE A 63 -16.15 10.12 8.04
CA PHE A 63 -16.93 9.40 9.05
C PHE A 63 -18.04 8.53 8.45
N PHE A 64 -18.65 8.96 7.34
CA PHE A 64 -19.69 8.19 6.65
C PHE A 64 -19.12 6.98 5.88
N ILE A 65 -17.86 7.06 5.45
CA ILE A 65 -17.19 6.05 4.61
C ILE A 65 -16.28 5.14 5.46
N ALA A 66 -15.94 5.53 6.69
CA ALA A 66 -14.98 4.86 7.55
C ALA A 66 -15.30 3.36 7.77
N HIS A 67 -16.58 2.98 7.80
CA HIS A 67 -16.97 1.57 7.92
C HIS A 67 -16.52 0.73 6.71
N TYR A 68 -16.64 1.27 5.49
CA TYR A 68 -16.16 0.60 4.28
C TYR A 68 -14.64 0.51 4.26
N VAL A 69 -13.96 1.58 4.66
CA VAL A 69 -12.49 1.61 4.73
C VAL A 69 -11.97 0.60 5.74
N LEU A 70 -12.62 0.49 6.91
CA LEU A 70 -12.25 -0.51 7.93
C LEU A 70 -12.24 -1.93 7.36
N ARG A 71 -13.25 -2.30 6.56
CA ARG A 71 -13.31 -3.61 5.90
C ARG A 71 -12.16 -3.83 4.91
N ILE A 72 -11.80 -2.80 4.15
CA ILE A 72 -10.66 -2.86 3.21
C ILE A 72 -9.35 -3.06 3.99
N ILE A 73 -9.17 -2.37 5.12
CA ILE A 73 -7.97 -2.44 5.94
C ILE A 73 -7.87 -3.79 6.69
N GLN A 74 -9.00 -4.38 7.09
CA GLN A 74 -9.03 -5.67 7.77
C GLN A 74 -8.84 -6.87 6.84
N ALA A 75 -9.25 -6.78 5.56
CA ALA A 75 -9.20 -7.91 4.64
C ALA A 75 -7.82 -8.59 4.52
N PRO A 76 -6.68 -7.87 4.43
CA PRO A 76 -5.36 -8.51 4.37
C PRO A 76 -5.00 -9.33 5.60
N VAL A 77 -5.34 -8.87 6.81
CA VAL A 77 -4.98 -9.58 8.04
C VAL A 77 -5.82 -10.82 8.22
N GLU A 78 -7.11 -10.76 7.91
CA GLU A 78 -7.99 -11.93 7.95
C GLU A 78 -7.49 -13.00 6.97
N ALA A 79 -7.19 -12.61 5.73
CA ALA A 79 -6.65 -13.53 4.73
C ALA A 79 -5.30 -14.14 5.16
N ALA A 80 -4.38 -13.33 5.70
CA ALA A 80 -3.07 -13.80 6.13
C ALA A 80 -3.16 -14.74 7.36
N LEU A 81 -4.04 -14.44 8.30
CA LEU A 81 -4.29 -15.28 9.46
C LEU A 81 -4.94 -16.60 9.08
N LEU A 82 -5.91 -16.60 8.15
CA LEU A 82 -6.53 -17.83 7.63
C LEU A 82 -5.47 -18.75 7.02
N GLU A 83 -4.60 -18.20 6.17
CA GLU A 83 -3.50 -18.95 5.55
C GLU A 83 -2.49 -19.47 6.59
N TYR A 84 -2.15 -18.65 7.60
CA TYR A 84 -1.28 -19.09 8.69
C TYR A 84 -1.87 -20.27 9.46
N HIS A 85 -3.14 -20.17 9.89
CA HIS A 85 -3.78 -21.24 10.66
C HIS A 85 -3.89 -22.52 9.84
N TRP A 86 -4.21 -22.41 8.55
CA TRP A 86 -4.20 -23.54 7.62
C TRP A 86 -2.86 -24.28 7.63
N ARG A 87 -1.74 -23.54 7.52
CA ARG A 87 -0.39 -24.13 7.54
C ARG A 87 0.03 -24.65 8.91
N TYR A 88 -0.33 -23.93 9.98
CA TYR A 88 -0.01 -24.32 11.35
C TYR A 88 -0.61 -25.68 11.70
N TYR A 89 -1.90 -25.87 11.45
CA TYR A 89 -2.56 -27.15 11.73
C TYR A 89 -2.06 -28.29 10.84
N GLN A 90 -1.66 -28.01 9.59
CA GLN A 90 -1.00 -29.01 8.74
C GLN A 90 0.34 -29.48 9.29
N ASN A 91 1.13 -28.57 9.87
CA ASN A 91 2.44 -28.89 10.45
C ASN A 91 2.35 -29.53 11.84
N ASN A 92 1.21 -29.37 12.53
CA ASN A 92 0.99 -29.88 13.88
C ASN A 92 -0.28 -30.75 13.96
N PRO A 93 -0.32 -31.89 13.25
CA PRO A 93 -1.44 -32.84 13.35
C PRO A 93 -1.52 -33.37 14.78
N GLY A 94 -2.54 -32.95 15.53
CA GLY A 94 -2.75 -33.30 16.94
C GLY A 94 -2.92 -32.12 17.91
N ARG A 95 -2.65 -30.87 17.49
CA ARG A 95 -3.03 -29.65 18.25
C ARG A 95 -4.36 -29.08 17.75
N GLU A 96 -5.36 -29.94 17.60
CA GLU A 96 -6.68 -29.51 17.15
C GLU A 96 -7.33 -28.57 18.18
N MET A 97 -8.24 -27.71 17.73
CA MET A 97 -8.95 -26.79 18.63
C MET A 97 -9.73 -27.55 19.72
N PRO A 98 -9.77 -27.02 20.95
CA PRO A 98 -10.39 -27.68 22.10
C PRO A 98 -11.86 -28.00 21.91
N ILE A 99 -12.56 -27.31 21.00
CA ILE A 99 -13.97 -27.54 20.68
C ILE A 99 -14.24 -28.98 20.19
N LEU A 100 -13.33 -29.60 19.43
CA LEU A 100 -13.54 -30.94 18.90
C LEU A 100 -13.20 -32.04 19.91
N GLU A 101 -12.19 -31.85 20.74
CA GLU A 101 -11.92 -32.75 21.85
C GLU A 101 -13.02 -32.67 22.92
N GLN A 102 -13.58 -31.48 23.12
CA GLN A 102 -14.76 -31.26 23.94
C GLN A 102 -16.00 -31.95 23.33
N ILE A 103 -16.22 -31.87 22.01
CA ILE A 103 -17.28 -32.63 21.32
C ILE A 103 -17.01 -34.15 21.38
N HIS A 104 -15.78 -34.61 21.24
CA HIS A 104 -15.43 -36.04 21.29
C HIS A 104 -15.61 -36.60 22.71
N GLU A 105 -15.22 -35.83 23.72
CA GLU A 105 -15.54 -36.11 25.12
C GLU A 105 -17.05 -36.05 25.37
N ASP A 106 -17.75 -35.06 24.84
CA ASP A 106 -19.20 -34.91 25.02
C ASP A 106 -19.96 -36.06 24.34
N VAL A 107 -19.58 -36.48 23.13
CA VAL A 107 -20.14 -37.66 22.44
C VAL A 107 -19.83 -38.95 23.20
N ARG A 108 -18.69 -39.01 23.90
CA ARG A 108 -18.31 -40.15 24.77
C ARG A 108 -19.05 -40.12 26.11
N LYS A 109 -19.39 -38.94 26.64
CA LYS A 109 -20.05 -38.73 27.94
C LYS A 109 -21.59 -38.71 27.85
N HIS A 110 -22.15 -38.37 26.68
CA HIS A 110 -23.60 -38.22 26.44
C HIS A 110 -24.16 -39.38 25.56
N PRO A 111 -24.97 -40.31 26.12
CA PRO A 111 -25.56 -41.43 25.38
C PRO A 111 -26.45 -41.01 24.22
N GLU A 112 -27.08 -39.82 24.31
CA GLU A 112 -27.89 -39.24 23.23
C GLU A 112 -27.11 -38.92 21.96
N ALA A 113 -25.79 -38.78 22.02
CA ALA A 113 -24.94 -38.47 20.87
C ALA A 113 -24.40 -39.72 20.12
N ALA A 114 -24.90 -40.91 20.46
CA ALA A 114 -24.48 -42.18 19.88
C ALA A 114 -24.64 -42.26 18.34
N TYR A 115 -25.51 -41.44 17.75
CA TYR A 115 -25.70 -41.34 16.31
C TYR A 115 -24.48 -40.77 15.56
N LEU A 116 -23.55 -40.11 16.26
CA LEU A 116 -22.33 -39.54 15.67
C LEU A 116 -21.16 -40.54 15.61
N LYS A 117 -21.22 -41.67 16.35
CA LYS A 117 -20.15 -42.69 16.40
C LYS A 117 -19.68 -43.21 15.02
N PRO A 118 -20.55 -43.50 14.04
CA PRO A 118 -20.14 -44.01 12.72
C PRO A 118 -19.30 -43.01 11.91
N PHE A 119 -19.34 -41.72 12.28
CA PHE A 119 -18.58 -40.65 11.64
C PHE A 119 -17.23 -40.39 12.34
N VAL A 120 -17.00 -41.01 13.50
CA VAL A 120 -15.83 -40.77 14.36
C VAL A 120 -14.90 -41.99 14.40
N GLU A 121 -15.45 -43.20 14.38
CA GLU A 121 -14.69 -44.45 14.42
C GLU A 121 -14.41 -44.99 13.00
N PRO A 122 -13.25 -45.65 12.76
CA PRO A 122 -12.93 -46.23 11.45
C PRO A 122 -13.92 -47.36 11.12
N VAL A 123 -14.49 -47.33 9.91
CA VAL A 123 -15.46 -48.33 9.46
C VAL A 123 -14.77 -49.31 8.52
N GLU A 124 -14.72 -50.58 8.92
CA GLU A 124 -14.26 -51.68 8.08
C GLU A 124 -15.42 -52.22 7.24
N LEU A 125 -15.35 -52.04 5.93
CA LEU A 125 -16.33 -52.58 4.98
C LEU A 125 -15.75 -53.84 4.35
N GLU A 126 -16.35 -54.99 4.65
CA GLU A 126 -16.05 -56.24 3.96
C GLU A 126 -16.87 -56.33 2.67
N ALA A 127 -16.20 -56.14 1.53
CA ALA A 127 -16.79 -56.39 0.23
C ALA A 127 -16.30 -57.73 -0.32
N ARG A 128 -17.23 -58.63 -0.67
CA ARG A 128 -16.93 -59.86 -1.39
C ARG A 128 -17.11 -59.60 -2.88
N LEU A 129 -16.01 -59.40 -3.59
CA LEU A 129 -16.02 -59.16 -5.03
C LEU A 129 -15.75 -60.46 -5.79
N SER A 130 -16.52 -60.69 -6.86
CA SER A 130 -16.24 -61.74 -7.84
C SER A 130 -14.94 -61.44 -8.59
N ARG A 131 -14.19 -62.47 -9.00
CA ARG A 131 -12.91 -62.32 -9.71
C ARG A 131 -13.07 -61.55 -11.03
N GLU A 132 -14.22 -61.68 -11.71
CA GLU A 132 -14.55 -60.87 -12.90
C GLU A 132 -14.80 -59.40 -12.58
N GLU A 133 -15.47 -59.09 -11.46
CA GLU A 133 -15.80 -57.71 -11.05
C GLU A 133 -14.57 -56.95 -10.59
N LEU A 134 -13.70 -57.62 -9.82
CA LEU A 134 -12.42 -57.07 -9.39
C LEU A 134 -11.51 -56.75 -10.59
N ARG A 135 -11.50 -57.62 -11.60
CA ARG A 135 -10.73 -57.40 -12.84
C ARG A 135 -11.27 -56.20 -13.63
N ARG A 136 -12.59 -56.05 -13.75
CA ARG A 136 -13.20 -54.89 -14.42
C ARG A 136 -12.88 -53.59 -13.68
N ALA A 137 -13.05 -53.56 -12.36
CA ALA A 137 -12.75 -52.38 -11.54
C ALA A 137 -11.25 -51.99 -11.58
N LEU A 138 -10.34 -52.97 -11.56
CA LEU A 138 -8.89 -52.71 -11.67
C LEU A 138 -8.48 -52.16 -13.03
N VAL A 139 -9.08 -52.65 -14.11
CA VAL A 139 -8.83 -52.15 -15.48
C VAL A 139 -9.38 -50.73 -15.65
N GLU A 140 -10.50 -50.41 -14.99
CA GLU A 140 -11.12 -49.08 -15.02
C GLU A 140 -10.33 -48.05 -14.18
N MET A 141 -9.91 -48.42 -12.97
CA MET A 141 -9.14 -47.52 -12.09
C MET A 141 -7.68 -47.36 -12.52
N PHE A 142 -7.05 -48.40 -13.08
CA PHE A 142 -5.64 -48.38 -13.48
C PHE A 142 -5.43 -48.88 -14.91
N PRO A 143 -5.94 -48.17 -15.93
CA PRO A 143 -5.90 -48.60 -17.33
C PRO A 143 -4.47 -48.73 -17.88
N GLN A 144 -3.49 -48.12 -17.21
CA GLN A 144 -2.09 -48.11 -17.63
C GLN A 144 -1.36 -49.44 -17.35
N LEU A 145 -1.83 -50.23 -16.38
CA LEU A 145 -1.23 -51.52 -15.99
C LEU A 145 -1.61 -52.68 -16.93
N PHE A 146 -2.68 -52.52 -17.72
CA PHE A 146 -3.28 -53.60 -18.53
C PHE A 146 -3.20 -53.35 -20.04
N LYS A 147 -2.51 -52.30 -20.49
CA LYS A 147 -2.19 -52.05 -21.91
C LYS A 147 -1.12 -53.04 -22.40
N GLY A 148 -1.55 -54.26 -22.74
CA GLY A 148 -0.65 -55.26 -23.34
C GLY A 148 -1.22 -56.65 -23.56
N GLN A 149 -2.41 -56.98 -23.05
CA GLN A 149 -2.97 -58.34 -23.13
C GLN A 149 -4.13 -58.52 -24.14
N GLN A 150 -4.42 -57.53 -24.99
CA GLN A 150 -5.37 -57.71 -26.08
C GLN A 150 -4.65 -57.98 -27.40
N THR A 151 -4.15 -59.20 -27.59
CA THR A 151 -3.92 -59.75 -28.92
C THR A 151 -4.03 -61.27 -28.92
N SER A 152 -4.73 -61.77 -29.95
CA SER A 152 -4.81 -63.16 -30.41
C SER A 152 -5.81 -64.09 -29.72
N ALA A 153 -7.01 -64.19 -30.29
CA ALA A 153 -7.35 -65.36 -31.13
C ALA A 153 -8.80 -65.21 -31.67
N ALA A 154 -8.91 -64.77 -32.92
CA ALA A 154 -10.00 -65.15 -33.81
C ALA A 154 -9.45 -66.24 -34.75
N GLY A 155 -10.17 -67.34 -34.92
CA GLY A 155 -9.91 -68.31 -35.99
C GLY A 155 -10.16 -69.79 -35.65
N ASP A 156 -11.26 -70.30 -36.20
CA ASP A 156 -11.47 -71.63 -36.81
C ASP A 156 -11.91 -72.88 -36.01
N ASP A 157 -13.06 -73.38 -36.49
CA ASP A 157 -13.52 -74.76 -36.71
C ASP A 157 -14.15 -75.64 -35.60
N ALA A 158 -15.46 -75.80 -35.78
CA ALA A 158 -16.21 -77.07 -35.94
C ALA A 158 -16.81 -77.81 -34.72
N GLN A 159 -18.10 -78.12 -34.93
CA GLN A 159 -18.90 -79.27 -34.46
C GLN A 159 -19.63 -79.23 -33.10
N GLN A 160 -20.96 -79.14 -33.25
CA GLN A 160 -22.01 -80.01 -32.69
C GLN A 160 -21.97 -80.39 -31.20
N GLY A 161 -23.06 -80.02 -30.52
CA GLY A 161 -23.58 -80.80 -29.40
C GLY A 161 -24.11 -79.91 -28.28
N SER A 162 -25.42 -79.68 -28.26
CA SER A 162 -26.12 -79.42 -27.00
C SER A 162 -25.87 -80.63 -26.08
N PRO A 163 -25.50 -80.40 -24.80
CA PRO A 163 -26.43 -80.83 -23.78
C PRO A 163 -26.61 -79.77 -22.69
N THR A 164 -27.87 -79.66 -22.28
CA THR A 164 -28.33 -79.11 -20.99
C THR A 164 -27.32 -79.28 -19.85
N PRO A 165 -27.04 -78.23 -19.04
CA PRO A 165 -26.24 -78.41 -17.84
C PRO A 165 -27.10 -79.09 -16.77
N ASN A 166 -26.80 -80.37 -16.55
CA ASN A 166 -27.22 -81.08 -15.34
C ASN A 166 -26.50 -80.49 -14.13
N ALA A 167 -27.24 -80.36 -13.03
CA ALA A 167 -26.74 -79.96 -11.73
C ALA A 167 -25.59 -80.88 -11.26
N GLY A 168 -24.47 -80.28 -10.87
CA GLY A 168 -23.34 -80.96 -10.25
C GLY A 168 -22.01 -80.36 -10.69
N ASP A 169 -21.30 -79.77 -9.75
CA ASP A 169 -19.89 -79.35 -9.83
C ASP A 169 -19.55 -78.14 -10.73
N ALA A 170 -19.97 -76.95 -10.29
CA ALA A 170 -19.22 -75.72 -10.52
C ALA A 170 -18.42 -75.40 -9.26
N THR A 171 -17.13 -75.72 -9.27
CA THR A 171 -16.18 -75.36 -8.23
C THR A 171 -16.25 -73.86 -7.97
N GLU A 172 -16.52 -73.56 -6.70
CA GLU A 172 -16.67 -72.26 -6.07
C GLU A 172 -15.78 -71.18 -6.70
N GLY A 173 -16.41 -70.15 -7.26
CA GLY A 173 -15.75 -68.88 -7.54
C GLY A 173 -15.24 -68.31 -6.22
N ALA A 174 -13.95 -68.49 -5.96
CA ALA A 174 -13.28 -67.99 -4.76
C ALA A 174 -13.44 -66.46 -4.68
N ALA A 175 -14.45 -66.02 -3.93
CA ALA A 175 -14.68 -64.63 -3.60
C ALA A 175 -13.49 -64.15 -2.75
N ILE A 176 -12.75 -63.17 -3.26
CA ILE A 176 -11.64 -62.58 -2.50
C ILE A 176 -12.29 -61.57 -1.54
N PRO A 177 -12.19 -61.75 -0.21
CA PRO A 177 -12.66 -60.74 0.72
C PRO A 177 -11.73 -59.52 0.58
N VAL A 178 -12.27 -58.40 0.11
CA VAL A 178 -11.57 -57.12 0.09
C VAL A 178 -12.04 -56.34 1.31
N GLN A 179 -11.15 -56.21 2.29
CA GLN A 179 -11.36 -55.32 3.43
C GLN A 179 -11.03 -53.90 3.00
N ILE A 180 -12.05 -53.08 2.81
CA ILE A 180 -11.91 -51.66 2.54
C ILE A 180 -12.06 -50.95 3.88
N THR A 181 -10.93 -50.58 4.49
CA THR A 181 -10.93 -49.69 5.65
C THR A 181 -11.18 -48.28 5.14
N VAL A 182 -12.44 -47.84 5.17
CA VAL A 182 -12.75 -46.44 4.90
C VAL A 182 -12.48 -45.69 6.20
N ARG A 183 -11.51 -44.79 6.16
CA ARG A 183 -11.29 -43.80 7.23
C ARG A 183 -12.10 -42.56 6.87
N PRO A 184 -13.37 -42.43 7.30
CA PRO A 184 -14.13 -41.18 7.12
C PRO A 184 -13.37 -40.00 7.73
N ILE A 185 -12.44 -40.26 8.65
CA ILE A 185 -11.41 -39.35 9.17
C ILE A 185 -10.63 -38.57 8.12
N ASP A 186 -10.28 -39.08 6.94
CA ASP A 186 -9.48 -38.29 5.97
C ASP A 186 -10.34 -37.21 5.26
N PHE A 187 -11.61 -37.54 4.99
CA PHE A 187 -12.60 -36.58 4.49
C PHE A 187 -12.98 -35.58 5.57
N LEU A 188 -13.21 -36.09 6.79
CA LEU A 188 -13.41 -35.28 7.96
C LEU A 188 -12.16 -34.48 8.30
N ASP A 189 -10.92 -34.87 8.02
CA ASP A 189 -9.69 -34.11 8.28
C ASP A 189 -9.63 -32.86 7.42
N LYS A 190 -9.90 -33.02 6.12
CA LYS A 190 -10.02 -31.88 5.21
C LYS A 190 -11.20 -30.99 5.58
N PHE A 191 -12.31 -31.57 6.02
CA PHE A 191 -13.46 -30.85 6.55
C PHE A 191 -13.21 -30.27 7.97
N ARG A 192 -12.30 -30.85 8.78
CA ARG A 192 -11.93 -30.52 10.17
C ARG A 192 -11.04 -29.30 10.20
N VAL A 193 -10.05 -29.25 9.30
CA VAL A 193 -9.24 -28.04 9.09
C VAL A 193 -10.16 -26.91 8.62
N SER A 194 -11.10 -27.19 7.71
CA SER A 194 -12.07 -26.21 7.23
C SER A 194 -13.01 -25.72 8.35
N LEU A 195 -13.60 -26.63 9.14
CA LEU A 195 -14.45 -26.30 10.29
C LEU A 195 -13.68 -25.62 11.41
N GLY A 196 -12.42 -25.99 11.63
CA GLY A 196 -11.56 -25.38 12.64
C GLY A 196 -11.18 -23.95 12.29
N ILE A 197 -10.91 -23.68 11.02
CA ILE A 197 -10.69 -22.33 10.51
C ILE A 197 -11.99 -21.49 10.53
N ILE A 198 -13.15 -22.13 10.34
CA ILE A 198 -14.46 -21.48 10.47
C ILE A 198 -14.84 -21.23 11.95
N SER A 199 -14.43 -22.11 12.86
CA SER A 199 -14.78 -22.08 14.29
C SER A 199 -13.83 -21.20 15.12
N LYS A 200 -12.53 -21.12 14.80
CA LYS A 200 -11.66 -20.05 15.33
C LYS A 200 -12.08 -18.82 14.54
N ARG A 201 -12.86 -17.94 15.15
CA ARG A 201 -13.13 -16.64 14.52
C ARG A 201 -11.77 -15.99 14.27
N VAL A 202 -11.33 -15.97 13.02
CA VAL A 202 -10.16 -15.19 12.59
C VAL A 202 -10.57 -13.73 12.65
N THR A 203 -10.65 -13.24 13.88
CA THR A 203 -11.15 -11.93 14.22
C THR A 203 -10.15 -11.31 15.15
N LEU A 204 -9.85 -10.05 14.88
CA LEU A 204 -9.02 -9.23 15.75
C LEU A 204 -9.64 -9.16 17.13
N ILE A 205 -8.84 -9.42 18.15
CA ILE A 205 -9.32 -9.43 19.53
C ILE A 205 -9.26 -7.99 20.05
N SER A 206 -10.37 -7.53 20.63
CA SER A 206 -10.38 -6.30 21.42
C SER A 206 -10.44 -6.65 22.90
N MET A 207 -9.53 -6.06 23.68
CA MET A 207 -9.45 -6.30 25.13
C MET A 207 -10.23 -5.26 25.93
N ASN A 208 -10.64 -4.16 25.30
CA ASN A 208 -11.38 -3.07 25.94
C ASN A 208 -12.49 -2.56 25.01
N PRO A 209 -13.75 -2.45 25.46
CA PRO A 209 -14.84 -1.91 24.65
C PRO A 209 -14.56 -0.52 24.04
N MET A 210 -13.79 0.34 24.72
CA MET A 210 -13.42 1.68 24.23
C MET A 210 -12.47 1.62 23.02
N GLU A 211 -11.73 0.52 22.86
CA GLU A 211 -10.72 0.36 21.80
C GLU A 211 -11.34 0.46 20.41
N VAL A 212 -12.47 -0.20 20.19
CA VAL A 212 -13.19 -0.20 18.90
C VAL A 212 -13.62 1.21 18.51
N PHE A 213 -14.13 1.97 19.49
CA PHE A 213 -14.53 3.36 19.29
C PHE A 213 -13.34 4.24 18.90
N MET A 214 -12.23 4.18 19.65
CA MET A 214 -11.03 4.97 19.35
C MET A 214 -10.44 4.64 17.98
N VAL A 215 -10.44 3.36 17.61
CA VAL A 215 -9.95 2.93 16.30
C VAL A 215 -10.83 3.49 15.19
N TRP A 216 -12.15 3.49 15.35
CA TRP A 216 -13.05 4.08 14.36
C TRP A 216 -12.76 5.58 14.11
N PHE A 217 -12.51 6.36 15.17
CA PHE A 217 -12.06 7.75 15.04
C PHE A 217 -10.72 7.87 14.31
N LYS A 218 -9.74 7.02 14.62
CA LYS A 218 -8.45 7.00 13.91
C LYS A 218 -8.63 6.71 12.42
N VAL A 219 -9.47 5.74 12.06
CA VAL A 219 -9.79 5.42 10.66
C VAL A 219 -10.39 6.64 9.97
N ALA A 220 -11.37 7.30 10.58
CA ALA A 220 -12.01 8.49 10.01
C ALA A 220 -10.99 9.62 9.79
N ILE A 221 -10.18 9.94 10.80
CA ILE A 221 -9.17 11.01 10.73
C ILE A 221 -8.18 10.75 9.58
N ILE A 222 -7.63 9.54 9.52
CA ILE A 222 -6.61 9.21 8.53
C ILE A 222 -7.19 9.05 7.12
N THR A 223 -8.39 8.49 6.99
CA THR A 223 -9.10 8.47 5.71
C THR A 223 -9.39 9.89 5.23
N GLY A 224 -9.80 10.78 6.15
CA GLY A 224 -10.00 12.20 5.87
C GLY A 224 -8.71 12.86 5.39
N LEU A 225 -7.55 12.50 5.93
CA LEU A 225 -6.25 12.98 5.46
C LEU A 225 -5.98 12.57 4.00
N VAL A 226 -6.26 11.30 3.66
CA VAL A 226 -6.08 10.78 2.29
C VAL A 226 -7.03 11.48 1.32
N LEU A 227 -8.29 11.68 1.71
CA LEU A 227 -9.29 12.40 0.90
C LEU A 227 -8.95 13.90 0.74
N ALA A 228 -8.40 14.53 1.78
CA ALA A 228 -7.95 15.92 1.75
C ALA A 228 -6.64 16.12 0.98
N SER A 229 -5.92 15.04 0.65
CA SER A 229 -4.59 15.12 0.03
C SER A 229 -4.51 16.01 -1.21
N PRO A 230 -5.50 16.09 -2.13
CA PRO A 230 -5.42 16.99 -3.28
C PRO A 230 -5.35 18.46 -2.87
N TRP A 231 -6.12 18.84 -1.84
CA TRP A 231 -6.18 20.21 -1.34
C TRP A 231 -4.98 20.55 -0.46
N ILE A 232 -4.52 19.60 0.36
CA ILE A 232 -3.32 19.73 1.17
C ILE A 232 -2.10 19.96 0.26
N PHE A 233 -1.92 19.13 -0.78
CA PHE A 233 -0.81 19.31 -1.72
C PHE A 233 -0.92 20.62 -2.49
N TYR A 234 -2.13 21.04 -2.89
CA TYR A 234 -2.32 22.35 -3.50
C TYR A 234 -1.75 23.48 -2.64
N HIS A 235 -2.04 23.49 -1.34
CA HIS A 235 -1.53 24.52 -0.46
C HIS A 235 -0.05 24.39 -0.13
N ILE A 236 0.46 23.16 0.04
CA ILE A 236 1.91 22.94 0.23
C ILE A 236 2.69 23.46 -0.99
N TRP A 237 2.30 23.07 -2.20
CA TRP A 237 2.98 23.50 -3.42
C TRP A 237 2.78 24.99 -3.73
N SER A 238 1.61 25.56 -3.45
CA SER A 238 1.41 27.01 -3.59
C SER A 238 2.32 27.81 -2.65
N PHE A 239 2.50 27.31 -1.42
CA PHE A 239 3.42 27.92 -0.46
C PHE A 239 4.88 27.81 -0.92
N ILE A 240 5.30 26.64 -1.42
CA ILE A 240 6.64 26.46 -2.00
C ILE A 240 6.82 27.39 -3.20
N ALA A 241 5.83 27.49 -4.09
CA ALA A 241 5.87 28.36 -5.27
C ALA A 241 5.99 29.84 -4.90
N ALA A 242 5.42 30.28 -3.78
CA ALA A 242 5.58 31.66 -3.32
C ALA A 242 7.07 32.00 -3.16
N GLY A 243 7.86 31.08 -2.60
CA GLY A 243 9.30 31.23 -2.33
C GLY A 243 10.24 31.17 -3.55
N LEU A 244 9.72 30.90 -4.74
CA LEU A 244 10.50 30.68 -5.97
C LEU A 244 10.35 31.83 -6.97
N TYR A 245 11.33 31.95 -7.88
CA TYR A 245 11.28 32.95 -8.96
C TYR A 245 10.07 32.71 -9.88
N PRO A 246 9.48 33.77 -10.47
CA PRO A 246 8.29 33.66 -11.31
C PRO A 246 8.38 32.62 -12.44
N HIS A 247 9.56 32.49 -13.07
CA HIS A 247 9.81 31.51 -14.14
C HIS A 247 9.86 30.06 -13.64
N GLU A 248 10.16 29.82 -12.36
CA GLU A 248 10.22 28.48 -11.74
C GLU A 248 8.86 28.04 -11.18
N LYS A 249 7.95 28.99 -10.89
CA LYS A 249 6.60 28.70 -10.34
C LYS A 249 5.81 27.75 -11.23
N ARG A 250 5.98 27.83 -12.55
CA ARG A 250 5.30 26.93 -13.51
C ARG A 250 5.64 25.46 -13.27
N LEU A 251 6.90 25.15 -12.94
CA LEU A 251 7.32 23.78 -12.63
C LEU A 251 6.62 23.25 -11.37
N VAL A 252 6.52 24.09 -10.34
CA VAL A 252 5.87 23.74 -9.08
C VAL A 252 4.39 23.45 -9.29
N TYR A 253 3.67 24.32 -9.99
CA TYR A 253 2.24 24.10 -10.27
C TYR A 253 2.00 22.87 -11.15
N ASN A 254 2.86 22.61 -12.14
CA ASN A 254 2.78 21.40 -12.96
C ASN A 254 3.04 20.11 -12.16
N SER A 255 3.81 20.20 -11.07
CA SER A 255 4.13 19.06 -10.19
C SER A 255 2.96 18.67 -9.26
N LEU A 256 1.92 19.50 -9.18
CA LEU A 256 0.76 19.25 -8.35
C LEU A 256 -0.01 17.98 -8.75
N PHE A 257 -0.37 17.80 -10.02
CA PHE A 257 -1.10 16.61 -10.47
C PHE A 257 -0.30 15.31 -10.26
N PRO A 258 1.01 15.25 -10.63
CA PRO A 258 1.86 14.12 -10.28
C PRO A 258 1.89 13.85 -8.77
N SER A 259 1.95 14.87 -7.91
CA SER A 259 2.03 14.69 -6.45
C SER A 259 0.82 13.92 -5.90
N VAL A 260 -0.39 14.32 -6.29
CA VAL A 260 -1.64 13.65 -5.88
C VAL A 260 -1.66 12.23 -6.42
N GLY A 261 -1.31 12.03 -7.70
CA GLY A 261 -1.27 10.70 -8.32
C GLY A 261 -0.28 9.76 -7.63
N LEU A 262 0.94 10.22 -7.35
CA LEU A 262 1.99 9.46 -6.66
C LEU A 262 1.59 9.12 -5.23
N PHE A 263 0.98 10.06 -4.50
CA PHE A 263 0.52 9.82 -3.13
C PHE A 263 -0.54 8.72 -3.09
N LEU A 264 -1.58 8.83 -3.91
CA LEU A 264 -2.66 7.84 -3.97
C LEU A 264 -2.14 6.48 -4.46
N THR A 265 -1.22 6.48 -5.44
CA THR A 265 -0.54 5.25 -5.88
C THR A 265 0.22 4.61 -4.72
N GLY A 266 0.95 5.39 -3.92
CA GLY A 266 1.66 4.88 -2.76
C GLY A 266 0.74 4.29 -1.70
N VAL A 267 -0.41 4.94 -1.43
CA VAL A 267 -1.47 4.41 -0.54
C VAL A 267 -1.99 3.05 -1.03
N VAL A 268 -2.30 2.95 -2.33
CA VAL A 268 -2.82 1.71 -2.94
C VAL A 268 -1.76 0.60 -2.95
N VAL A 269 -0.52 0.92 -3.36
CA VAL A 269 0.60 -0.03 -3.35
C VAL A 269 0.88 -0.53 -1.95
N CYS A 270 0.77 0.33 -0.93
CA CYS A 270 0.91 -0.09 0.45
C CYS A 270 -0.15 -1.13 0.84
N GLN A 271 -1.42 -0.86 0.52
CA GLN A 271 -2.53 -1.73 0.87
C GLN A 271 -2.45 -3.11 0.17
N ILE A 272 -1.99 -3.14 -1.08
CA ILE A 272 -2.00 -4.36 -1.91
C ILE A 272 -0.71 -5.18 -1.77
N PHE A 273 0.45 -4.54 -1.61
CA PHE A 273 1.75 -5.23 -1.63
C PHE A 273 2.47 -5.18 -0.29
N VAL A 274 2.58 -4.00 0.32
CA VAL A 274 3.42 -3.81 1.51
C VAL A 274 2.80 -4.46 2.73
N ILE A 275 1.52 -4.18 3.01
CA ILE A 275 0.81 -4.71 4.18
C ILE A 275 0.72 -6.25 4.13
N PRO A 276 0.27 -6.89 3.02
CA PRO A 276 0.25 -8.35 2.92
C PRO A 276 1.65 -8.98 2.98
N GLY A 277 2.65 -8.33 2.37
CA GLY A 277 4.04 -8.79 2.42
C GLY A 277 4.60 -8.81 3.84
N ALA A 278 4.41 -7.72 4.59
CA ALA A 278 4.84 -7.61 5.98
C ALA A 278 4.12 -8.63 6.89
N LEU A 279 2.79 -8.79 6.73
CA LEU A 279 2.03 -9.80 7.47
C LEU A 279 2.54 -11.20 7.20
N LYS A 280 2.77 -11.56 5.93
CA LYS A 280 3.27 -12.88 5.56
C LYS A 280 4.64 -13.14 6.17
N ALA A 281 5.56 -12.17 6.13
CA ALA A 281 6.88 -12.30 6.74
C ALA A 281 6.80 -12.51 8.27
N LEU A 282 5.97 -11.72 8.96
CA LEU A 282 5.77 -11.84 10.40
C LEU A 282 5.14 -13.19 10.79
N LEU A 283 4.14 -13.64 10.04
CA LEU A 283 3.45 -14.90 10.30
C LEU A 283 4.30 -16.12 9.95
N GLU A 284 5.13 -16.05 8.90
CA GLU A 284 6.09 -17.10 8.57
C GLU A 284 7.11 -17.27 9.70
N PHE A 285 7.55 -16.18 10.33
CA PHE A 285 8.41 -16.24 11.51
C PHE A 285 7.72 -16.91 12.71
N ASN A 286 6.44 -16.61 12.96
CA ASN A 286 5.65 -17.29 14.00
C ASN A 286 5.49 -18.79 13.72
N LEU A 287 5.31 -19.16 12.45
CA LEU A 287 5.18 -20.56 12.03
C LEU A 287 6.50 -21.30 12.25
N TRP A 288 7.63 -20.66 11.94
CA TRP A 288 8.95 -21.22 12.18
C TRP A 288 9.22 -21.47 13.67
N LEU A 289 8.76 -20.58 14.54
CA LEU A 289 8.83 -20.76 16.00
C LEU A 289 7.73 -21.67 16.56
N ASN A 290 6.77 -22.08 15.74
CA ASN A 290 5.61 -22.88 16.13
C ASN A 290 4.72 -22.25 17.23
N ILE A 291 4.58 -20.92 17.19
CA ILE A 291 3.80 -20.11 18.14
C ILE A 291 2.55 -19.57 17.45
N GLU A 292 1.37 -19.78 18.05
CA GLU A 292 0.12 -19.19 17.56
C GLU A 292 0.09 -17.67 17.82
N PRO A 293 -0.13 -16.82 16.79
CA PRO A 293 -0.14 -15.38 16.94
C PRO A 293 -1.54 -14.85 17.28
N ASP A 294 -1.63 -14.03 18.32
CA ASP A 294 -2.84 -13.26 18.65
C ASP A 294 -2.67 -11.81 18.21
N PHE A 295 -3.49 -11.36 17.25
CA PHE A 295 -3.48 -9.97 16.79
C PHE A 295 -4.49 -9.12 17.56
N ARG A 296 -3.97 -8.10 18.25
CA ARG A 296 -4.80 -7.09 18.88
C ARG A 296 -5.31 -6.07 17.87
N LEU A 297 -6.60 -5.74 17.97
CA LEU A 297 -7.31 -4.83 17.08
C LEU A 297 -6.60 -3.46 16.94
N SER A 298 -6.31 -2.78 18.05
CA SER A 298 -5.75 -1.41 18.02
C SER A 298 -4.33 -1.32 17.50
N GLU A 299 -3.49 -2.31 17.78
CA GLU A 299 -2.09 -2.33 17.35
C GLU A 299 -2.01 -2.58 15.86
N TRP A 300 -2.72 -3.61 15.39
CA TRP A 300 -2.86 -3.89 13.97
C TRP A 300 -3.44 -2.70 13.21
N LEU A 301 -4.57 -2.14 13.67
CA LEU A 301 -5.22 -1.05 12.94
C LEU A 301 -4.41 0.24 12.99
N SER A 302 -3.72 0.55 14.08
CA SER A 302 -2.85 1.74 14.12
C SER A 302 -1.73 1.63 13.07
N PHE A 303 -1.15 0.45 12.89
CA PHE A 303 -0.20 0.16 11.82
C PHE A 303 -0.85 0.24 10.44
N ALA A 304 -1.92 -0.51 10.20
CA ALA A 304 -2.53 -0.68 8.89
C ALA A 304 -3.20 0.60 8.36
N ILE A 305 -3.60 1.52 9.25
CA ILE A 305 -4.14 2.83 8.89
C ILE A 305 -3.01 3.85 8.62
N LEU A 306 -1.92 3.83 9.41
CA LEU A 306 -0.83 4.81 9.29
C LEU A 306 0.12 4.48 8.12
N MET A 307 0.39 3.20 7.87
CA MET A 307 1.34 2.75 6.84
C MET A 307 1.03 3.24 5.43
N PRO A 308 -0.23 3.22 4.95
CA PRO A 308 -0.56 3.75 3.64
C PRO A 308 -0.25 5.23 3.50
N VAL A 309 -0.48 6.03 4.55
CA VAL A 309 -0.15 7.46 4.55
C VAL A 309 1.36 7.67 4.46
N ILE A 310 2.14 6.98 5.29
CA ILE A 310 3.60 7.13 5.28
C ILE A 310 4.17 6.68 3.94
N THR A 311 3.70 5.55 3.41
CA THR A 311 4.11 5.06 2.10
C THR A 311 3.72 6.06 1.00
N GLY A 312 2.51 6.62 1.04
CA GLY A 312 2.09 7.68 0.12
C GLY A 312 2.98 8.94 0.19
N LEU A 313 3.41 9.33 1.39
CA LEU A 313 4.36 10.42 1.57
C LEU A 313 5.76 10.05 1.04
N CYS A 314 6.21 8.82 1.23
CA CYS A 314 7.46 8.31 0.67
C CYS A 314 7.44 8.31 -0.86
N PHE A 315 6.25 8.09 -1.46
CA PHE A 315 6.04 8.23 -2.91
C PHE A 315 6.21 9.66 -3.42
N GLN A 316 6.28 10.67 -2.56
CA GLN A 316 6.65 12.04 -2.96
C GLN A 316 8.15 12.20 -3.19
N LEU A 317 8.99 11.30 -2.67
CA LEU A 317 10.46 11.38 -2.77
C LEU A 317 10.95 11.60 -4.21
N PRO A 318 10.50 10.82 -5.23
CA PRO A 318 10.97 11.00 -6.61
C PRO A 318 10.58 12.38 -7.18
N LEU A 319 9.39 12.86 -6.83
CA LEU A 319 8.88 14.15 -7.30
C LEU A 319 9.63 15.31 -6.66
N VAL A 320 9.89 15.24 -5.35
CA VAL A 320 10.70 16.23 -4.64
C VAL A 320 12.10 16.28 -5.24
N MET A 321 12.74 15.13 -5.44
CA MET A 321 14.05 15.06 -6.10
C MET A 321 14.03 15.68 -7.50
N TYR A 322 13.00 15.38 -8.30
CA TYR A 322 12.80 15.96 -9.64
C TYR A 322 12.74 17.48 -9.61
N VAL A 323 11.91 18.06 -8.73
CA VAL A 323 11.75 19.51 -8.61
C VAL A 323 13.04 20.17 -8.14
N LEU A 324 13.69 19.64 -7.09
CA LEU A 324 14.96 20.17 -6.58
C LEU A 324 16.08 20.12 -7.62
N GLY A 325 16.14 19.05 -8.42
CA GLY A 325 17.12 18.91 -9.50
C GLY A 325 16.85 19.85 -10.68
N ARG A 326 15.58 20.16 -10.98
CA ARG A 326 15.19 21.08 -12.05
C ARG A 326 15.39 22.55 -11.69
N ILE A 327 15.23 22.91 -10.42
CA ILE A 327 15.56 24.25 -9.89
C ILE A 327 17.09 24.44 -9.76
N GLY A 328 17.86 23.34 -9.76
CA GLY A 328 19.31 23.38 -9.65
C GLY A 328 19.85 23.46 -8.22
N ILE A 329 18.99 23.25 -7.20
CA ILE A 329 19.40 23.22 -5.78
C ILE A 329 20.33 22.04 -5.51
N ILE A 330 20.09 20.89 -6.16
CA ILE A 330 20.87 19.67 -5.99
C ILE A 330 21.17 19.06 -7.36
N THR A 331 22.43 18.78 -7.66
CA THR A 331 22.82 18.15 -8.92
C THR A 331 22.64 16.61 -8.88
N PRO A 332 22.38 15.95 -10.02
CA PRO A 332 22.27 14.48 -10.05
C PRO A 332 23.56 13.76 -9.62
N GLU A 333 24.73 14.39 -9.75
CA GLU A 333 26.02 13.88 -9.26
C GLU A 333 26.08 13.91 -7.71
N GLN A 334 25.56 14.97 -7.10
CA GLN A 334 25.46 15.08 -5.64
C GLN A 334 24.49 14.03 -5.06
N MET A 335 23.35 13.83 -5.71
CA MET A 335 22.43 12.74 -5.32
C MET A 335 23.10 11.38 -5.49
N ALA A 336 23.79 11.15 -6.60
CA ALA A 336 24.44 9.87 -6.88
C ALA A 336 25.57 9.53 -5.89
N SER A 337 26.40 10.51 -5.54
CA SER A 337 27.48 10.31 -4.57
C SER A 337 26.97 9.99 -3.16
N LYS A 338 25.81 10.54 -2.76
CA LYS A 338 25.20 10.35 -1.44
C LYS A 338 24.16 9.23 -1.36
N ARG A 339 24.01 8.39 -2.41
CA ARG A 339 23.06 7.24 -2.45
C ARG A 339 23.12 6.37 -1.20
N ARG A 340 24.33 5.98 -0.76
CA ARG A 340 24.51 5.12 0.41
C ARG A 340 23.97 5.74 1.69
N ILE A 341 24.16 7.05 1.85
CA ILE A 341 23.63 7.81 2.99
C ILE A 341 22.10 7.86 2.92
N ALA A 342 21.55 8.14 1.74
CA ALA A 342 20.09 8.15 1.54
C ALA A 342 19.45 6.78 1.86
N TRP A 343 20.05 5.69 1.39
CA TRP A 343 19.60 4.33 1.69
C TRP A 343 19.63 4.02 3.19
N PHE A 344 20.68 4.44 3.89
CA PHE A 344 20.79 4.26 5.33
C PHE A 344 19.76 5.09 6.11
N VAL A 345 19.54 6.35 5.73
CA VAL A 345 18.51 7.20 6.35
C VAL A 345 17.11 6.65 6.10
N MET A 346 16.83 6.14 4.89
CA MET A 346 15.57 5.46 4.59
C MET A 346 15.39 4.19 5.44
N LEU A 347 16.47 3.44 5.68
CA LEU A 347 16.43 2.25 6.56
C LEU A 347 16.01 2.62 7.99
N ILE A 348 16.60 3.68 8.54
CA ILE A 348 16.26 4.21 9.87
C ILE A 348 14.79 4.65 9.89
N LEU A 349 14.34 5.37 8.87
CA LEU A 349 12.96 5.84 8.78
C LEU A 349 11.97 4.67 8.76
N VAL A 350 12.25 3.63 7.96
CA VAL A 350 11.44 2.40 7.93
C VAL A 350 11.45 1.69 9.28
N ALA A 351 12.59 1.59 9.95
CA ALA A 351 12.71 0.94 11.26
C ALA A 351 11.91 1.65 12.35
N VAL A 352 11.82 3.00 12.32
CA VAL A 352 11.03 3.78 13.28
C VAL A 352 9.53 3.64 13.03
N VAL A 353 9.15 3.53 11.76
CA VAL A 353 7.76 3.51 11.33
C VAL A 353 7.14 2.11 11.46
N THR A 354 7.92 1.06 11.24
CA THR A 354 7.45 -0.34 11.26
C THR A 354 7.37 -0.86 12.70
N PRO A 355 6.25 -1.50 13.10
CA PRO A 355 6.06 -2.00 14.47
C PRO A 355 7.01 -3.16 14.80
N SER A 356 7.37 -3.95 13.78
CA SER A 356 8.39 -4.99 13.88
C SER A 356 9.64 -4.56 13.12
N VAL A 357 10.80 -4.78 13.75
CA VAL A 357 12.13 -4.52 13.15
C VAL A 357 12.79 -5.82 12.71
N ASP A 358 11.99 -6.84 12.37
CA ASP A 358 12.50 -8.09 11.83
C ASP A 358 13.10 -7.86 10.43
N PRO A 359 14.22 -8.52 10.07
CA PRO A 359 14.93 -8.26 8.82
C PRO A 359 14.06 -8.44 7.57
N ALA A 360 13.12 -9.39 7.58
CA ALA A 360 12.27 -9.69 6.43
C ALA A 360 11.26 -8.56 6.15
N SER A 361 10.47 -8.18 7.15
CA SER A 361 9.48 -7.10 7.02
C SER A 361 10.15 -5.77 6.71
N LEU A 362 11.30 -5.51 7.33
CA LEU A 362 12.05 -4.28 7.13
C LEU A 362 12.56 -4.16 5.69
N LEU A 363 13.06 -5.25 5.10
CA LEU A 363 13.49 -5.28 3.69
C LEU A 363 12.32 -5.11 2.71
N ILE A 364 11.14 -5.68 3.02
CA ILE A 364 9.94 -5.56 2.17
C ILE A 364 9.50 -4.10 2.01
N ILE A 365 9.67 -3.27 3.04
CA ILE A 365 9.31 -1.85 3.00
C ILE A 365 10.47 -1.00 2.46
N TRP A 366 11.70 -1.29 2.92
CA TRP A 366 12.89 -0.52 2.56
C TRP A 366 13.26 -0.63 1.09
N LEU A 367 13.16 -1.83 0.50
CA LEU A 367 13.56 -2.06 -0.89
C LEU A 367 12.72 -1.25 -1.89
N PRO A 368 11.37 -1.19 -1.80
CA PRO A 368 10.56 -0.26 -2.58
C PRO A 368 11.00 1.20 -2.42
N MET A 369 11.34 1.65 -1.21
CA MET A 369 11.78 3.04 -1.00
C MET A 369 13.12 3.34 -1.68
N VAL A 370 14.07 2.41 -1.62
CA VAL A 370 15.33 2.50 -2.36
C VAL A 370 15.08 2.57 -3.88
N LEU A 371 14.17 1.74 -4.38
CA LEU A 371 13.76 1.77 -5.78
C LEU A 371 13.19 3.14 -6.17
N LEU A 372 12.34 3.72 -5.33
CA LEU A 372 11.79 5.06 -5.56
C LEU A 372 12.86 6.13 -5.61
N TYR A 373 13.86 6.08 -4.73
CA TYR A 373 15.00 7.00 -4.77
C TYR A 373 15.76 6.91 -6.12
N GLU A 374 16.01 5.69 -6.59
CA GLU A 374 16.67 5.47 -7.88
C GLU A 374 15.82 5.94 -9.06
N VAL A 375 14.49 5.75 -9.01
CA VAL A 375 13.55 6.31 -10.00
C VAL A 375 13.60 7.84 -10.01
N GLY A 376 13.63 8.47 -8.83
CA GLY A 376 13.77 9.93 -8.71
C GLY A 376 15.06 10.45 -9.32
N LEU A 377 16.18 9.79 -9.03
CA LEU A 377 17.48 10.14 -9.59
C LEU A 377 17.53 9.93 -11.12
N TRP A 378 16.89 8.88 -11.62
CA TRP A 378 16.72 8.66 -13.05
C TRP A 378 15.88 9.78 -13.69
N ALA A 379 14.77 10.19 -13.07
CA ALA A 379 13.92 11.26 -13.55
C ALA A 379 14.67 12.61 -13.65
N VAL A 380 15.47 12.95 -12.64
CA VAL A 380 16.31 14.16 -12.65
C VAL A 380 17.31 14.13 -13.82
N ARG A 381 18.02 13.00 -14.00
CA ARG A 381 19.00 12.85 -15.10
C ARG A 381 18.34 12.95 -16.47
N ALA A 382 17.18 12.34 -16.65
CA ALA A 382 16.43 12.41 -17.90
C ALA A 382 15.99 13.84 -18.22
N ALA A 383 15.68 14.64 -17.20
CA ALA A 383 15.19 16.00 -17.37
C ALA A 383 16.30 17.04 -17.64
N ILE A 384 17.53 16.80 -17.14
CA ILE A 384 18.70 17.67 -17.39
C ILE A 384 19.35 17.36 -18.74
N ARG A 385 19.21 16.14 -19.27
CA ARG A 385 19.71 15.77 -20.62
C ARG A 385 18.99 16.47 -21.77
N ARG A 386 17.83 17.09 -21.53
CA ARG A 386 17.24 17.99 -22.51
C ARG A 386 17.97 19.34 -22.36
N PRO A 387 18.67 19.84 -23.40
CA PRO A 387 19.28 21.16 -23.32
C PRO A 387 18.20 22.17 -22.90
N PRO A 388 18.54 23.19 -22.09
CA PRO A 388 17.65 24.33 -21.90
C PRO A 388 17.17 24.76 -23.30
N GLN A 389 15.86 24.91 -23.50
CA GLN A 389 15.42 25.67 -24.66
C GLN A 389 16.14 27.01 -24.51
N GLU A 390 17.04 27.31 -25.44
CA GLU A 390 17.60 28.64 -25.61
C GLU A 390 16.40 29.59 -25.57
N GLU A 391 16.25 30.34 -24.47
CA GLU A 391 15.58 31.61 -24.56
C GLU A 391 16.35 32.35 -25.64
N GLU A 392 15.68 32.58 -26.76
CA GLU A 392 16.20 33.27 -27.93
C GLU A 392 16.90 34.53 -27.43
N GLU A 393 18.22 34.46 -27.32
CA GLU A 393 19.07 35.55 -26.91
C GLU A 393 18.89 36.57 -28.02
N VAL A 394 17.99 37.53 -27.80
CA VAL A 394 17.75 38.62 -28.74
C VAL A 394 19.13 39.20 -29.03
N PRO A 395 19.63 39.12 -30.27
CA PRO A 395 20.97 39.56 -30.57
C PRO A 395 21.10 41.00 -30.08
N TYR A 396 22.01 41.25 -29.14
CA TYR A 396 22.40 42.59 -28.81
C TYR A 396 23.04 43.17 -30.06
N GLU A 397 22.29 43.97 -30.82
CA GLU A 397 22.87 44.78 -31.88
C GLU A 397 23.73 45.87 -31.22
N PRO A 398 25.06 45.87 -31.43
CA PRO A 398 25.91 46.92 -30.93
C PRO A 398 25.70 48.15 -31.83
N GLY A 399 24.61 48.88 -31.59
CA GLY A 399 24.20 50.00 -32.43
C GLY A 399 23.30 51.03 -31.77
N GLU A 400 22.43 50.65 -30.84
CA GLU A 400 21.54 51.61 -30.17
C GLU A 400 21.92 51.77 -28.70
N THR A 401 22.70 52.81 -28.46
CA THR A 401 23.00 53.30 -27.13
C THR A 401 21.79 54.04 -26.56
N TRP A 402 21.25 53.56 -25.44
CA TRP A 402 20.06 54.06 -24.71
C TRP A 402 20.11 55.53 -24.24
N TRP A 403 21.09 56.32 -24.68
CA TRP A 403 21.25 57.74 -24.35
C TRP A 403 21.10 58.69 -25.53
N ASP A 404 20.71 58.20 -26.71
CA ASP A 404 20.50 59.04 -27.90
C ASP A 404 19.09 59.67 -27.89
N TRP A 405 18.84 60.56 -26.92
CA TRP A 405 17.58 61.30 -26.79
C TRP A 405 17.58 62.61 -27.60
N GLU A 406 18.63 62.88 -28.39
CA GLU A 406 18.92 64.24 -28.90
C GLU A 406 18.41 64.53 -30.32
N GLU A 407 17.77 63.57 -30.99
CA GLU A 407 17.16 63.80 -32.31
C GLU A 407 15.69 63.34 -32.38
N SER A 408 14.84 63.88 -31.51
CA SER A 408 13.42 64.02 -31.86
C SER A 408 13.29 65.16 -32.89
N PRO A 409 12.79 64.94 -34.12
CA PRO A 409 12.50 66.05 -35.02
C PRO A 409 11.52 66.98 -34.31
N GLN A 410 11.97 68.21 -34.01
CA GLN A 410 11.10 69.28 -33.58
C GLN A 410 9.95 69.35 -34.58
N ALA A 411 8.74 69.05 -34.11
CA ALA A 411 7.53 69.32 -34.86
C ALA A 411 7.55 70.81 -35.23
N ASP A 412 7.74 71.07 -36.51
CA ASP A 412 7.74 72.40 -37.10
C ASP A 412 6.38 73.04 -36.84
N GLY A 413 6.34 73.88 -35.81
CA GLY A 413 5.31 74.88 -35.64
C GLY A 413 5.56 76.03 -36.60
N ARG A 414 5.15 75.88 -37.86
CA ARG A 414 4.90 77.04 -38.76
C ARG A 414 4.01 76.69 -39.97
N ARG A 415 2.79 77.24 -39.87
CA ARG A 415 1.81 77.64 -40.90
C ARG A 415 0.90 76.58 -41.52
#